data_AF-A0A7Z2SZJ5-F1
#
_entry.id   AF-A0A7Z2SZJ5-F1
#
_cell.length_a   1.000
_cell.length_b   1.000
_cell.length_c   1.000
_cell.angle_alpha   90.00
_cell.angle_beta   90.00
_cell.angle_gamma   90.00
#
_symmetry.space_group_name_H-M   'P 1'
#
loop_
_entity.id
_entity.type
_entity.pdbx_description
1 polymer ?
#
loop_
_entity_poly.entity_id
_entity_poly.type
_entity_poly.pdbx_seq_one_letter_code
_entity_poly.pdbx_strand_id
1 'polypeptide(L)' 'MKEYSVVPNKDVTGWFVKIEDVAPTDLYDERDTAIEKAEEMAKGNSPSKLSIMNQNHEVEEERTY' A
#
# COMPACT_ATOMS: atom_id res chain seq x y z
N MET A 1 -6.99 0.01 14.47
CA MET A 1 -6.14 0.89 13.64
C MET A 1 -6.26 0.33 12.25
N LYS A 2 -6.62 1.12 11.24
CA LYS A 2 -6.75 0.56 9.88
C LYS A 2 -5.36 0.27 9.32
N GLU A 3 -5.17 -0.91 8.74
CA GLU A 3 -3.92 -1.26 8.06
C GLU A 3 -4.05 -1.15 6.54
N TYR A 4 -3.06 -0.51 5.94
CA TYR A 4 -2.91 -0.34 4.50
C TYR A 4 -1.59 -0.95 4.07
N SER A 5 -1.54 -1.49 2.86
CA SER A 5 -0.31 -2.07 2.32
C SER A 5 -0.13 -1.74 0.85
N VAL A 6 1.08 -1.35 0.46
CA VAL A 6 1.48 -1.24 -0.94
C VAL A 6 2.31 -2.47 -1.28
N VAL A 7 1.81 -3.31 -2.19
CA VAL A 7 2.47 -4.57 -2.54
C VAL A 7 2.62 -4.70 -4.05
N PRO A 8 3.75 -5.23 -4.56
CA PRO A 8 3.87 -5.48 -5.98
C PRO A 8 2.90 -6.60 -6.41
N ASN A 9 2.52 -6.61 -7.69
CA ASN A 9 1.86 -7.76 -8.30
C ASN A 9 2.86 -8.91 -8.51
N LYS A 10 2.34 -10.09 -8.88
CA LYS A 10 3.15 -11.30 -9.06
C LYS A 10 4.31 -11.13 -10.04
N ASP A 11 4.10 -10.33 -11.08
CA ASP A 11 5.09 -10.12 -12.15
C ASP A 11 5.95 -8.86 -11.92
N VAL A 12 5.76 -8.14 -10.82
CA VAL A 12 6.47 -6.90 -10.45
C VAL A 12 6.38 -5.81 -11.54
N THR A 13 5.24 -5.77 -12.23
CA THR A 13 4.91 -4.77 -13.25
C THR A 13 3.94 -3.71 -12.76
N GLY A 14 3.42 -3.86 -11.53
CA GLY A 14 2.50 -2.90 -10.92
C GLY A 14 2.35 -3.15 -9.43
N TRP A 15 1.62 -2.25 -8.78
CA TRP A 15 1.53 -2.12 -7.34
C TRP A 15 0.07 -2.03 -6.89
N PHE A 16 -0.31 -2.93 -6.00
CA PHE A 16 -1.63 -2.94 -5.39
C PHE A 16 -1.62 -2.12 -4.10
N VAL A 17 -2.67 -1.33 -3.92
CA VAL A 17 -3.02 -0.77 -2.61
C VAL A 17 -4.03 -1.72 -1.97
N LYS A 18 -3.65 -2.31 -0.83
CA LYS A 18 -4.49 -3.20 -0.02
C LYS A 18 -4.96 -2.45 1.21
N ILE A 19 -6.19 -2.73 1.61
CA ILE A 19 -6.75 -2.31 2.89
C ILE A 19 -7.07 -3.60 3.64
N GLU A 20 -6.79 -3.64 4.93
CA GLU A 20 -7.21 -4.73 5.81
C GLU A 20 -8.69 -5.07 5.58
N ASP A 21 -8.99 -6.36 5.50
CA ASP A 21 -10.34 -6.90 5.27
C ASP A 21 -11.04 -6.48 3.97
N VAL A 22 -10.32 -5.88 3.01
CA VAL A 22 -10.85 -5.50 1.69
C VAL A 22 -9.98 -6.07 0.58
N ALA A 23 -10.62 -6.66 -0.44
CA ALA A 23 -9.92 -7.11 -1.63
C ALA A 23 -9.24 -5.92 -2.34
N PRO A 24 -8.00 -6.06 -2.85
CA PRO A 24 -7.32 -4.98 -3.55
C PRO A 24 -8.12 -4.62 -4.79
N THR A 25 -8.57 -3.37 -4.90
CA THR A 25 -9.37 -2.89 -6.04
C THR A 25 -8.51 -2.28 -7.13
N ASP A 26 -7.41 -1.64 -6.74
CA ASP A 26 -6.65 -0.76 -7.63
C ASP A 26 -5.21 -1.26 -7.80
N LEU A 27 -4.83 -1.39 -9.07
CA LEU A 27 -3.48 -1.67 -9.54
C LEU A 27 -2.92 -0.41 -10.20
N TYR A 28 -1.74 0.00 -9.76
CA TYR A 28 -1.02 1.15 -10.30
C TYR A 28 0.26 0.68 -10.97
N ASP A 29 0.59 1.24 -12.13
CA ASP A 29 1.82 0.88 -12.84
C ASP A 29 3.07 1.37 -12.10
N GLU A 30 2.98 2.56 -11.51
CA GLU A 30 4.07 3.22 -10.78
C GLU A 30 3.95 3.05 -9.26
N ARG A 31 5.07 2.70 -8.62
CA ARG A 31 5.15 2.50 -7.17
C ARG A 31 4.78 3.76 -6.40
N ASP A 32 5.33 4.89 -6.82
CA ASP A 32 5.16 6.16 -6.12
C ASP A 32 3.69 6.60 -6.15
N THR A 33 2.99 6.38 -7.27
CA THR A 33 1.54 6.60 -7.35
C THR A 33 0.74 5.73 -6.38
N ALA A 34 1.10 4.44 -6.24
CA ALA A 34 0.45 3.56 -5.27
C ALA A 34 0.69 4.01 -3.82
N ILE A 35 1.91 4.48 -3.51
CA ILE A 35 2.27 5.01 -2.20
C ILE A 35 1.47 6.27 -1.89
N GLU A 36 1.42 7.23 -2.81
CA GLU A 36 0.66 8.47 -2.63
C GLU A 36 -0.82 8.19 -2.33
N LYS A 37 -1.43 7.25 -3.07
CA LYS A 37 -2.83 6.86 -2.85
C LYS A 37 -3.02 6.17 -1.51
N ALA A 38 -2.14 5.25 -1.15
CA ALA A 38 -2.20 4.57 0.15
C ALA A 38 -2.00 5.55 1.31
N GLU A 39 -1.12 6.54 1.18
CA GLU A 39 -0.94 7.61 2.16
C GLU A 39 -2.18 8.50 2.33
N GLU A 40 -2.80 8.91 1.22
CA GLU A 40 -4.03 9.71 1.23
C GLU A 40 -5.13 8.99 2.04
N MET A 41 -5.28 7.68 1.79
CA MET A 41 -6.25 6.84 2.49
C MET A 41 -5.88 6.62 3.97
N ALA A 42 -4.61 6.36 4.27
CA ALA A 42 -4.14 6.14 5.64
C ALA A 42 -4.33 7.39 6.50
N LYS A 43 -3.90 8.57 6.03
CA LYS A 43 -4.09 9.85 6.73
C LYS A 43 -5.58 10.20 6.92
N GLY A 44 -6.42 9.87 5.96
CA GLY A 44 -7.88 10.07 6.08
C GLY A 44 -8.56 9.15 7.11
N ASN A 45 -7.87 8.11 7.59
CA ASN A 45 -8.43 7.09 8.47
C ASN A 45 -7.61 6.89 9.77
N SER A 46 -6.96 7.95 10.27
CA SER A 46 -6.21 7.90 11.54
C SER A 46 -7.08 7.46 12.74
N PRO A 47 -6.56 6.61 13.65
CA PRO A 47 -5.22 6.03 13.62
C PRO A 47 -5.11 4.89 12.59
N SER A 48 -4.04 4.92 11.80
CA SER A 48 -3.77 3.94 10.75
C SER A 48 -2.28 3.60 10.61
N LYS A 49 -2.00 2.48 9.94
CA LYS A 49 -0.67 2.01 9.58
C LYS A 49 -0.59 1.77 8.09
N LEU A 50 0.51 2.15 7.47
CA LEU A 50 0.83 1.91 6.07
C LEU A 50 2.15 1.14 5.98
N SER A 51 2.14 -0.07 5.41
CA SER A 51 3.33 -0.86 5.14
C SER A 51 3.61 -0.88 3.64
N ILE A 52 4.83 -0.51 3.24
CA ILE A 52 5.26 -0.40 1.85
C ILE A 52 6.26 -1.52 1.57
N MET A 53 5.93 -2.38 0.62
CA MET A 53 6.82 -3.45 0.19
C MET A 53 7.76 -3.00 -0.93
N ASN A 54 8.86 -3.72 -1.10
CA ASN A 54 9.73 -3.67 -2.25
C ASN A 54 9.32 -4.73 -3.30
N GLN A 55 10.06 -4.78 -4.41
CA GLN A 55 9.83 -5.74 -5.50
C GLN A 55 9.97 -7.21 -5.09
N ASN A 56 10.73 -7.49 -4.03
CA ASN A 56 10.93 -8.82 -3.48
C ASN A 56 9.81 -9.24 -2.50
N HIS A 57 8.73 -8.46 -2.41
CA HIS A 57 7.63 -8.66 -1.44
C HIS A 57 8.08 -8.57 0.02
N GLU A 58 9.17 -7.84 0.30
CA GLU A 58 9.66 -7.55 1.64
C GLU A 58 9.20 -6.16 2.06
N VAL A 59 8.83 -5.97 3.32
CA VAL A 59 8.51 -4.64 3.86
C VAL A 59 9.78 -3.81 3.92
N GLU A 60 9.81 -2.72 3.14
CA GLU A 60 10.94 -1.78 3.12
C GLU A 60 10.70 -0.60 4.07
N GLU A 61 9.43 -0.17 4.18
CA GLU A 61 9.07 1.00 4.97
C GLU A 61 7.71 0.81 5.66
N GLU A 62 7.59 1.33 6.89
CA GLU A 62 6.33 1.41 7.61
C GLU A 62 6.09 2.83 8.11
N ARG A 63 4.83 3.27 8.02
CA ARG A 63 4.40 4.60 8.47
C ARG A 63 3.14 4.47 9.31
N THR A 64 3.01 5.36 10.30
CA THR A 64 1.83 5.44 11.17
C THR A 64 1.27 6.85 11.13
N TYR A 65 -0.04 6.96 11.03
CA TYR A 65 -0.78 8.22 10.95
C TYR A 65 -1.94 8.26 11.94
#